data_AF-A0A1B6KEJ1-F1
#
_entry.id   AF-A0A1B6KEJ1-F1
#
_cell.length_a   1.000
_cell.length_b   1.000
_cell.length_c   1.000
_cell.angle_alpha   90.00
_cell.angle_beta   90.00
_cell.angle_gamma   90.00
#
_symmetry.space_group_name_H-M   'P 1'
#
loop_
_entity.id
_entity.type
_entity.pdbx_description
1 polymer ?
#
loop_
_entity_poly.entity_id
_entity_poly.type
_entity_poly.pdbx_seq_one_letter_code
_entity_poly.pdbx_strand_id
1 'polypeptide(L)'
;YILGIYRPPKADLEDSLKVLSQGLDKITLWNSEIIIVGDINVDNFEKASNPNKTKLNEYLANYNIQRLDIGTTRKTLTSETSIDCVCTNIDQKDIQINILSTGISDHKA
;
A
#
# COMPACT_ATOMS: atom_id res chain seq x y z
N TYR A 1 2.68 -2.84 14.97
CA TYR A 1 2.73 -4.02 14.10
C TYR A 1 3.23 -3.62 12.74
N ILE A 2 4.13 -4.40 12.15
CA ILE A 2 4.63 -4.18 10.79
C ILE A 2 4.22 -5.39 9.95
N LEU A 3 3.53 -5.16 8.83
CA LEU A 3 3.11 -6.20 7.90
C LEU A 3 3.78 -5.96 6.55
N GLY A 4 4.52 -6.96 6.08
CA GLY A 4 5.01 -7.01 4.70
C GLY A 4 3.98 -7.67 3.80
N ILE A 5 3.61 -7.04 2.69
CA ILE A 5 2.67 -7.59 1.72
C ILE A 5 3.26 -7.66 0.32
N TYR A 6 2.80 -8.63 -0.45
CA TYR A 6 3.08 -8.71 -1.87
C TYR A 6 1.86 -9.27 -2.61
N ARG A 7 1.34 -8.52 -3.59
CA ARG A 7 0.34 -9.01 -4.54
C ARG A 7 0.97 -9.04 -5.94
N PRO A 8 1.10 -10.22 -6.57
CA PRO A 8 1.52 -10.31 -7.96
C PRO A 8 0.60 -9.51 -8.90
N PRO A 9 1.11 -8.90 -9.99
CA PRO A 9 0.33 -7.98 -10.84
C PRO A 9 -0.91 -8.61 -11.48
N LYS A 10 -0.90 -9.93 -11.70
CA LYS A 10 -2.00 -10.69 -12.29
C LYS A 10 -2.90 -11.39 -11.27
N ALA A 11 -2.54 -11.34 -9.98
CA ALA A 11 -3.36 -11.95 -8.93
C ALA A 11 -4.64 -11.15 -8.72
N ASP A 12 -5.74 -11.82 -8.37
CA ASP A 12 -7.00 -11.15 -8.09
C ASP A 12 -6.86 -10.25 -6.85
N LEU A 13 -7.38 -9.02 -6.94
CA LEU A 13 -7.29 -8.06 -5.84
C LEU A 13 -8.18 -8.49 -4.66
N GLU A 14 -9.37 -9.03 -4.92
CA GLU A 14 -10.29 -9.41 -3.85
C GLU A 14 -9.75 -10.56 -3.02
N ASP A 15 -9.17 -11.58 -3.66
CA ASP A 15 -8.55 -12.69 -2.94
C ASP A 15 -7.33 -12.22 -2.14
N SER A 16 -6.56 -11.27 -2.67
CA SER A 16 -5.45 -10.66 -1.95
C SER A 16 -5.92 -9.87 -0.71
N LEU A 17 -7.04 -9.13 -0.84
CA LEU A 17 -7.66 -8.42 0.28
C LEU A 17 -8.21 -9.40 1.32
N LYS A 18 -8.79 -10.55 0.92
CA LYS A 18 -9.22 -11.59 1.86
C LYS A 18 -8.07 -12.10 2.72
N VAL A 19 -6.90 -12.35 2.10
CA VAL A 19 -5.69 -12.76 2.83
C VAL A 19 -5.23 -11.66 3.80
N LEU A 20 -5.27 -10.39 3.36
CA LEU A 20 -4.95 -9.26 4.23
C LEU A 20 -5.89 -9.18 5.46
N SER A 21 -7.21 -9.36 5.29
CA SER A 21 -8.16 -9.40 6.43
C SER A 21 -7.76 -10.45 7.43
N GLN A 22 -7.44 -11.66 6.99
CA GLN A 22 -7.09 -12.75 7.91
C GLN A 22 -5.86 -12.42 8.76
N GLY A 23 -4.97 -11.55 8.28
CA GLY A 23 -3.87 -10.99 9.06
C GLY A 23 -4.32 -9.88 10.01
N LEU A 24 -5.07 -8.90 9.50
CA LEU A 24 -5.53 -7.74 10.27
C LEU A 24 -6.53 -8.10 11.36
N ASP A 25 -7.42 -9.07 11.13
CA ASP A 25 -8.43 -9.54 12.08
C ASP A 25 -7.81 -10.20 13.33
N LYS A 26 -6.53 -10.60 13.25
CA LYS A 26 -5.76 -11.13 14.38
C LYS A 26 -5.14 -10.02 15.23
N ILE A 27 -5.17 -8.77 14.77
CA ILE A 27 -4.57 -7.62 15.45
C ILE A 27 -5.68 -6.85 16.15
N THR A 28 -5.47 -6.51 17.43
CA THR A 28 -6.39 -5.62 18.16
C THR A 28 -6.19 -4.18 17.68
N LEU A 29 -6.89 -3.79 16.63
CA LEU A 29 -6.72 -2.51 15.92
C LEU A 29 -6.88 -1.27 16.81
N TRP A 30 -7.69 -1.36 17.86
CA TRP A 30 -8.13 -0.23 18.70
C TRP A 30 -7.04 0.30 19.63
N ASN A 31 -5.94 -0.45 19.79
CA ASN A 31 -4.81 -0.06 20.64
C ASN A 31 -3.47 -0.45 20.02
N SER A 32 -3.44 -0.52 18.68
CA SER A 32 -2.26 -0.97 17.94
C SER A 32 -1.95 0.02 16.83
N GLU A 33 -0.71 0.50 16.80
CA GLU A 33 -0.16 1.18 15.63
C GLU A 33 0.23 0.15 14.58
N ILE A 34 -0.18 0.36 13.33
CA ILE A 34 -0.03 -0.58 12.24
C ILE A 34 0.65 0.12 11.07
N ILE A 35 1.69 -0.53 10.54
CA ILE A 35 2.36 -0.14 9.31
C ILE A 35 2.30 -1.33 8.37
N ILE A 36 1.70 -1.15 7.20
CA ILE A 36 1.67 -2.11 6.11
C ILE A 36 2.59 -1.56 5.03
N VAL A 37 3.55 -2.36 4.58
CA VAL A 37 4.49 -1.99 3.51
C VAL A 37 4.57 -3.11 2.49
N GLY A 38 4.65 -2.74 1.21
CA GLY A 38 4.92 -3.71 0.17
C GLY A 38 4.41 -3.32 -1.21
N ASP A 39 4.55 -4.24 -2.16
CA ASP A 39 4.09 -4.07 -3.54
C ASP A 39 2.72 -4.73 -3.72
N ILE A 40 1.69 -3.90 -3.91
CA ILE A 40 0.31 -4.37 -4.13
C ILE A 40 -0.06 -4.39 -5.61
N ASN A 41 0.79 -3.88 -6.51
CA ASN A 41 0.51 -3.73 -7.93
C ASN A 41 -0.85 -3.04 -8.21
N VAL A 42 -1.17 -2.01 -7.42
CA VAL A 42 -2.31 -1.09 -7.61
C VAL A 42 -1.76 0.32 -7.62
N ASP A 43 -1.82 0.98 -8.77
CA ASP A 43 -1.20 2.29 -8.95
C ASP A 43 -1.99 3.39 -8.21
N ASN A 44 -1.31 4.14 -7.34
CA ASN A 44 -1.88 5.26 -6.61
C ASN A 44 -2.08 6.50 -7.50
N PHE A 45 -1.41 6.59 -8.66
CA PHE A 45 -1.58 7.69 -9.61
C PHE A 45 -2.80 7.55 -10.51
N GLU A 46 -3.43 6.37 -10.53
CA GLU A 46 -4.68 6.15 -11.26
C GLU A 46 -5.80 7.08 -10.77
N LYS A 47 -6.73 7.37 -11.66
CA LYS A 47 -7.90 8.21 -11.33
C LYS A 47 -8.74 7.55 -10.23
N ALA A 48 -9.46 8.36 -9.46
CA ALA A 48 -10.40 7.84 -8.44
C ALA A 48 -11.54 6.98 -9.03
N SER A 49 -11.75 7.01 -10.36
CA SER A 49 -12.66 6.10 -11.06
C SER A 49 -12.08 4.70 -11.28
N ASN A 50 -10.80 4.46 -10.98
CA ASN A 50 -10.18 3.15 -11.12
C ASN A 50 -10.70 2.21 -10.02
N PRO A 51 -11.37 1.11 -10.37
CA PRO A 51 -12.06 0.27 -9.40
C PRO A 51 -11.09 -0.40 -8.41
N ASN A 52 -9.88 -0.75 -8.85
CA ASN A 52 -8.89 -1.39 -7.98
C ASN A 52 -8.34 -0.42 -6.94
N LYS A 53 -8.07 0.84 -7.34
CA LYS A 53 -7.63 1.90 -6.42
C LYS A 53 -8.71 2.19 -5.38
N THR A 54 -9.95 2.38 -5.82
CA THR A 54 -11.07 2.70 -4.93
C THR A 54 -11.35 1.57 -3.96
N LYS A 55 -11.43 0.32 -4.46
CA LYS A 55 -11.66 -0.87 -3.62
C LYS A 55 -10.58 -1.05 -2.55
N LEU A 56 -9.30 -0.87 -2.91
CA LEU A 56 -8.20 -0.95 -1.95
C LEU A 56 -8.33 0.12 -0.86
N ASN A 57 -8.61 1.37 -1.25
CA ASN A 57 -8.71 2.48 -0.29
C ASN A 57 -9.91 2.31 0.66
N GLU A 58 -11.07 1.93 0.14
CA GLU A 58 -12.26 1.64 0.94
C GLU A 58 -12.01 0.48 1.90
N TYR A 59 -11.33 -0.57 1.42
CA TYR A 59 -10.99 -1.72 2.26
C TYR A 59 -10.09 -1.32 3.42
N LEU A 60 -9.01 -0.57 3.17
CA LEU A 60 -8.10 -0.10 4.23
C LEU A 60 -8.85 0.81 5.22
N ALA A 61 -9.76 1.66 4.74
CA ALA A 61 -10.54 2.55 5.60
C ALA A 61 -11.41 1.79 6.61
N ASN A 62 -11.90 0.59 6.29
CA ASN A 62 -12.64 -0.26 7.24
C ASN A 62 -11.80 -0.67 8.47
N TYR A 63 -10.47 -0.65 8.33
CA TYR A 63 -9.51 -0.94 9.40
C TYR A 63 -8.93 0.33 10.05
N ASN A 64 -9.49 1.51 9.74
CA ASN A 64 -8.92 2.82 10.08
C ASN A 64 -7.48 2.99 9.55
N ILE A 65 -7.17 2.37 8.43
CA ILE A 65 -5.86 2.44 7.77
C ILE A 65 -6.01 3.28 6.51
N GLN A 66 -5.09 4.19 6.30
CA GLN A 66 -4.99 4.97 5.06
C GLN A 66 -3.74 4.57 4.29
N ARG A 67 -3.82 4.57 2.96
CA ARG A 67 -2.65 4.50 2.09
C ARG A 67 -2.06 5.90 1.95
N LEU A 68 -0.77 6.03 2.25
CA LEU A 68 -0.07 7.29 2.15
C LEU A 68 0.39 7.54 0.70
N ASP A 69 0.30 8.79 0.26
CA ASP A 69 0.90 9.20 -1.00
C ASP A 69 2.39 9.43 -0.81
N ILE A 70 3.17 8.49 -1.32
CA ILE A 70 4.64 8.51 -1.24
C ILE A 70 5.27 8.94 -2.57
N GLY A 71 4.49 9.17 -3.62
CA GLY A 71 4.99 9.48 -4.96
C GLY A 71 5.42 8.25 -5.77
N THR A 72 6.27 8.45 -6.77
CA THR A 72 6.63 7.40 -7.75
C THR A 72 7.54 6.34 -7.11
N THR A 73 7.07 5.09 -7.09
CA THR A 73 7.80 3.96 -6.50
C THR A 73 8.40 3.02 -7.54
N ARG A 74 7.81 2.94 -8.75
CA ARG A 74 8.41 2.23 -9.90
C ARG A 74 8.57 3.16 -11.09
N LYS A 75 9.77 3.20 -11.66
CA LYS A 75 10.09 4.01 -12.84
C LYS A 75 10.73 3.14 -13.92
N THR A 76 10.09 3.08 -15.08
CA THR A 76 10.62 2.45 -16.30
C THR A 76 11.06 3.54 -17.29
N LEU A 77 11.55 3.15 -18.47
CA LEU A 77 11.88 4.09 -19.54
C LEU A 77 10.66 4.89 -20.05
N THR A 78 9.46 4.33 -19.91
CA THR A 78 8.24 4.87 -20.54
C THR A 78 7.11 5.15 -19.56
N SER A 79 7.26 4.79 -18.28
CA SER A 79 6.20 4.94 -17.27
C SER A 79 6.73 5.23 -15.87
N GLU A 80 5.93 5.96 -15.11
CA GLU A 80 6.12 6.20 -13.67
C GLU A 80 4.83 5.78 -12.96
N THR A 81 4.93 4.86 -12.00
CA THR A 81 3.78 4.32 -11.27
C THR A 81 4.05 4.28 -9.76
N SER A 82 2.99 4.39 -8.96
CA SER A 82 3.04 4.30 -7.50
C SER A 82 2.35 3.00 -7.06
N ILE A 83 3.04 1.87 -7.23
CA ILE A 83 2.47 0.53 -7.03
C ILE A 83 2.88 -0.12 -5.69
N ASP A 84 3.95 0.37 -5.10
CA ASP A 84 4.29 0.08 -3.71
C ASP A 84 3.40 0.95 -2.81
N CYS A 85 3.12 0.46 -1.60
CA CYS A 85 2.27 1.16 -0.66
C CYS A 85 2.88 1.18 0.73
N VAL A 86 2.75 2.33 1.39
CA VAL A 86 2.84 2.45 2.84
C VAL A 86 1.42 2.77 3.31
N CYS A 87 0.84 1.90 4.13
CA CYS A 87 -0.48 2.11 4.71
C CYS A 87 -0.41 2.06 6.23
N THR A 88 -1.12 2.96 6.91
CA THR A 88 -1.05 3.06 8.37
C THR A 88 -2.29 3.68 8.99
N ASN A 89 -2.51 3.40 10.27
CA ASN A 89 -3.48 4.10 11.12
C ASN A 89 -2.84 5.16 12.03
N ILE A 90 -1.53 5.38 11.91
CA ILE A 90 -0.79 6.42 12.62
C ILE A 90 -1.02 7.76 11.90
N ASP A 91 -1.07 8.85 12.66
CA ASP A 91 -1.18 10.20 12.10
C ASP A 91 0.06 10.51 11.25
N GLN A 92 -0.15 11.10 10.07
CA GLN A 92 0.93 11.42 9.14
C GLN A 92 1.97 12.38 9.76
N LYS A 93 1.58 13.21 10.74
CA LYS A 93 2.52 14.10 11.44
C LYS A 93 3.54 13.34 12.31
N ASP A 94 3.19 12.12 12.71
CA ASP A 94 3.98 11.28 13.60
C ASP A 94 4.82 10.25 12.82
N ILE A 95 4.80 10.30 11.48
CA ILE A 95 5.57 9.42 10.60
C ILE A 95 6.41 10.23 9.62
N GLN A 96 7.69 9.83 9.49
CA GLN A 96 8.54 10.27 8.40
C GLN A 96 8.71 9.15 7.38
N ILE A 97 8.43 9.45 6.11
CA ILE A 97 8.66 8.54 4.98
C ILE A 97 9.67 9.18 4.05
N ASN A 98 10.71 8.41 3.70
CA ASN A 98 11.71 8.81 2.73
C ASN A 98 11.75 7.75 1.63
N ILE A 99 11.67 8.19 0.38
CA ILE A 99 11.89 7.32 -0.78
C ILE A 99 13.36 7.40 -1.18
N LEU A 100 14.01 6.25 -1.25
CA LEU A 100 15.41 6.09 -1.61
C LEU A 100 15.53 5.50 -3.02
N SER A 101 16.07 6.30 -3.93
CA SER A 101 16.48 5.83 -5.25
C SER A 101 17.88 5.24 -5.16
N THR A 102 17.98 3.91 -5.06
CA THR A 102 19.27 3.21 -4.99
C THR A 102 19.92 3.02 -6.36
N GLY A 103 19.15 3.13 -7.45
CA GLY A 103 19.64 2.93 -8.82
C GLY A 103 19.92 1.47 -9.19
N ILE A 104 19.56 0.53 -8.31
CA ILE A 104 19.80 -0.92 -8.49
C ILE A 104 18.56 -1.63 -9.07
N SER A 105 17.37 -1.07 -8.88
CA SER A 105 16.07 -1.62 -9.32
C SER A 105 15.21 -0.55 -9.98
N ASP A 106 14.21 -0.96 -10.76
CA ASP A 106 13.15 -0.08 -11.24
C ASP A 106 12.18 0.32 -10.12
N HIS A 107 12.17 -0.42 -9.00
CA HIS A 107 11.53 -0.03 -7.74
C HIS A 107 12.46 0.84 -6.87
N LYS A 108 11.87 1.78 -6.14
CA LYS A 108 12.53 2.59 -5.11
C LYS A 108 12.29 1.98 -3.73
N ALA A 109 13.29 2.10 -2.85
CA ALA A 109 13.24 1.63 -1.48
C ALA A 109 12.66 2.67 -0.53
#